data_AF-A0A348V4E4-F1
#
_entry.id   AF-A0A348V4E4-F1
#
_cell.length_a   1.000
_cell.length_b   1.000
_cell.length_c   1.000
_cell.angle_alpha   90.00
_cell.angle_beta   90.00
_cell.angle_gamma   90.00
#
_symmetry.space_group_name_H-M   'P 1'
#
loop_
_entity.id
_entity.type
_entity.pdbx_description
1 polymer ?
#
loop_
_entity_poly.entity_id
_entity_poly.type
_entity_poly.pdbx_seq_one_letter_code
_entity_poly.pdbx_strand_id
1 'polypeptide(L)' 'MLKILALGIVILFIAILLMGVQVFFTKKGKFPSLHIGDSKAMQEKGIHCATSQDAEISRRESPIERILKSENL' A
#
# COMPACT_ATOMS: atom_id res chain seq x y z
N MET A 1 -5.84 2.20 42.32
CA MET A 1 -6.65 1.46 41.32
C MET A 1 -7.33 2.40 40.33
N LEU A 2 -8.31 3.23 40.74
CA LEU A 2 -9.08 4.07 39.81
C LEU A 2 -8.22 5.08 39.01
N LYS A 3 -7.17 5.65 39.63
CA LYS A 3 -6.23 6.57 38.95
C LYS A 3 -5.48 5.92 37.79
N ILE A 4 -5.06 4.66 37.96
CA ILE A 4 -4.33 3.91 36.92
C ILE A 4 -5.28 3.56 35.78
N LEU A 5 -6.50 3.14 36.10
CA LEU A 5 -7.54 2.87 35.11
C LEU A 5 -7.87 4.12 34.27
N ALA A 6 -8.09 5.26 34.93
CA ALA A 6 -8.35 6.53 34.25
C ALA A 6 -7.19 6.94 33.32
N LEU A 7 -5.94 6.79 33.79
CA LEU A 7 -4.76 7.08 32.97
C LEU A 7 -4.69 6.17 31.74
N GLY A 8 -4.95 4.87 31.91
CA GLY A 8 -4.97 3.92 30.80
C GLY A 8 -6.02 4.24 29.74
N ILE A 9 -7.24 4.62 30.16
CA ILE A 9 -8.32 5.02 29.26
C ILE A 9 -7.94 6.28 28.47
N VAL A 10 -7.36 7.29 29.13
CA VAL A 10 -6.92 8.53 28.47
C VAL A 10 -5.87 8.24 27.40
N ILE A 11 -4.87 7.40 27.71
CA ILE A 11 -3.81 7.03 26.77
C ILE A 11 -4.41 6.27 25.57
N LEU A 12 -5.27 5.28 25.81
CA LEU A 12 -5.92 4.50 24.76
C LEU A 12 -6.78 5.40 23.85
N PHE A 13 -7.52 6.34 24.45
CA PHE A 13 -8.34 7.29 23.70
C PHE A 13 -7.49 8.18 22.78
N ILE A 14 -6.37 8.70 23.30
CA ILE A 14 -5.42 9.48 22.50
C ILE A 14 -4.85 8.63 21.36
N ALA A 15 -4.47 7.37 21.62
CA ALA A 15 -3.95 6.48 20.58
C ALA A 15 -4.96 6.25 19.44
N ILE A 16 -6.23 6.01 19.77
CA ILE A 16 -7.30 5.83 18.77
C ILE A 16 -7.50 7.12 17.95
N LEU A 17 -7.53 8.28 18.61
CA LEU A 17 -7.65 9.57 17.92
C LEU A 17 -6.48 9.82 16.97
N LEU A 18 -5.25 9.53 17.40
CA LEU A 18 -4.04 9.69 16.57
C LEU A 18 -4.03 8.74 15.38
N MET A 19 -4.41 7.47 15.57
CA MET A 19 -4.52 6.50 14.47
C MET A 19 -5.61 6.89 13.46
N GLY A 20 -6.71 7.46 13.95
CA GLY A 20 -7.86 7.84 13.14
C GLY A 20 -7.85 9.27 12.61
N VAL A 21 -6.73 10.02 12.67
CA VAL A 21 -6.73 11.47 12.35
C VAL A 21 -7.36 11.77 10.99
N GLN A 22 -7.03 10.96 9.97
CA GLN A 22 -7.60 11.15 8.64
C GLN A 22 -9.11 10.87 8.59
N VAL A 23 -9.60 9.96 9.41
CA VAL A 23 -11.02 9.59 9.45
C VAL A 23 -11.83 10.60 10.26
N PHE A 24 -11.33 11.05 11.41
CA PHE A 24 -12.05 11.96 12.30
C PHE A 24 -11.96 13.43 11.88
N PHE A 25 -10.84 13.88 11.32
CA PHE A 25 -10.57 15.31 11.09
C PHE A 25 -10.56 15.73 9.60
N THR A 26 -10.73 14.82 8.63
CA THR A 26 -10.79 15.20 7.21
C THR A 26 -12.22 15.18 6.68
N LYS A 27 -12.55 16.13 5.78
CA LYS A 27 -13.88 16.24 5.16
C LYS A 27 -14.34 14.97 4.41
N LYS A 28 -13.39 14.12 4.00
CA LYS A 28 -13.68 12.88 3.27
C LYS A 28 -13.75 11.65 4.15
N GLY A 29 -13.42 11.75 5.45
CA GLY A 29 -13.78 10.82 6.54
C GLY A 29 -13.70 9.32 6.25
N LYS A 30 -12.82 8.90 5.33
CA LYS A 30 -12.74 7.53 4.84
C LYS A 30 -11.38 6.98 5.21
N PHE A 31 -11.36 5.70 5.58
CA PHE A 31 -10.11 4.97 5.70
C PHE A 31 -9.41 4.94 4.33
N PRO A 32 -8.08 5.14 4.29
CA PRO A 32 -7.34 5.02 3.05
C PRO A 32 -7.51 3.60 2.48
N SER A 33 -7.62 3.49 1.16
CA SER A 33 -7.69 2.20 0.48
C SER A 33 -6.37 1.44 0.70
N LEU A 34 -6.46 0.23 1.24
CA LEU A 34 -5.30 -0.67 1.36
C LEU A 34 -4.98 -1.41 0.06
N HIS A 35 -5.80 -1.22 -0.99
CA HIS A 35 -5.53 -1.75 -2.31
C HIS A 35 -4.39 -0.96 -2.98
N ILE A 36 -3.29 -1.65 -3.29
CA ILE A 36 -2.14 -1.06 -4.00
C ILE A 36 -2.56 -0.41 -5.33
N GLY A 37 -3.56 -1.00 -5.99
CA GLY A 37 -4.10 -0.53 -7.27
C GLY A 37 -4.84 0.80 -7.19
N ASP A 38 -5.31 1.23 -6.02
CA ASP A 38 -6.01 2.51 -5.87
C ASP A 38 -5.04 3.66 -5.53
N SER A 39 -3.80 3.33 -5.18
CA SER A 39 -2.78 4.31 -4.79
C SER A 39 -2.08 4.88 -6.02
N LYS A 40 -2.49 6.08 -6.43
CA LYS A 40 -1.82 6.83 -7.51
C LYS A 40 -0.31 7.00 -7.27
N ALA A 41 0.09 7.26 -6.02
CA ALA A 41 1.49 7.42 -5.66
C ALA A 41 2.31 6.13 -5.84
N MET A 42 1.69 4.95 -5.68
CA MET A 42 2.36 3.66 -5.95
C MET A 42 2.40 3.36 -7.44
N GLN A 43 1.31 3.68 -8.17
CA GLN A 43 1.25 3.55 -9.62
C GLN A 43 2.30 4.43 -10.32
N GLU A 44 2.49 5.67 -9.89
CA GLU A 44 3.53 6.58 -10.42
C GLU A 44 4.95 6.04 -10.22
N LYS A 45 5.15 5.19 -9.20
CA LYS A 45 6.42 4.48 -8.95
C LYS A 45 6.54 3.17 -9.72
N GLY A 46 5.54 2.81 -10.54
CA GLY A 46 5.48 1.53 -11.26
C GLY A 46 5.23 0.33 -10.35
N ILE A 47 4.75 0.54 -9.12
CA ILE A 47 4.47 -0.53 -8.16
C ILE A 47 3.03 -0.99 -8.35
N HIS A 48 2.86 -2.23 -8.81
CA HIS A 48 1.56 -2.85 -9.06
C HIS A 48 1.31 -4.09 -8.19
N CYS A 49 0.09 -4.64 -8.21
CA CYS A 49 -0.20 -5.91 -7.55
C CYS A 49 0.69 -7.02 -8.13
N ALA A 50 1.19 -7.94 -7.28
CA ALA A 50 2.05 -9.04 -7.70
C ALA A 50 1.47 -9.81 -8.91
N THR A 51 0.19 -10.14 -8.89
CA THR A 51 -0.49 -10.82 -10.01
C THR A 51 -0.46 -10.01 -11.31
N SER A 52 -0.61 -8.69 -11.22
CA SER A 52 -0.53 -7.82 -12.40
C SER A 52 0.90 -7.73 -12.94
N GLN A 53 1.89 -7.68 -12.04
CA GLN A 53 3.30 -7.70 -12.40
C GLN A 53 3.68 -9.03 -13.07
N ASP A 54 3.23 -10.16 -12.52
CA ASP A 54 3.48 -11.49 -13.09
C ASP A 54 2.85 -11.63 -14.49
N ALA A 55 1.62 -11.13 -14.66
CA ALA A 55 0.93 -11.15 -15.95
C ALA A 55 1.52 -10.18 -16.98
N GLU A 56 2.25 -9.16 -16.54
CA GLU A 56 3.01 -8.26 -17.42
C GLU A 56 4.33 -8.91 -17.82
N ILE A 57 5.05 -9.51 -16.87
CA ILE A 57 6.31 -10.22 -17.11
C ILE A 57 6.09 -11.39 -18.07
N SER A 58 5.00 -12.14 -17.92
CA SER A 58 4.68 -13.27 -18.82
C SER A 58 4.42 -12.86 -20.27
N ARG A 59 4.06 -11.59 -20.51
CA ARG A 59 3.85 -11.05 -21.87
C ARG A 59 5.11 -10.44 -22.47
N ARG A 60 6.16 -10.23 -21.69
CA ARG A 60 7.44 -9.71 -22.17
C ARG A 60 8.28 -10.86 -22.71
N GLU A 61 9.03 -10.62 -23.79
CA GLU A 61 10.03 -11.57 -24.28
C GLU A 61 11.00 -11.90 -23.14
N SER A 62 11.26 -13.19 -22.94
CA SER A 62 12.18 -13.60 -21.90
C SER A 62 13.58 -13.04 -22.20
N PRO A 63 14.38 -12.70 -21.17
CA PRO A 63 15.76 -12.26 -21.38
C PRO A 63 16.57 -13.25 -22.23
N ILE A 64 16.30 -14.55 -22.09
CA ILE A 64 16.93 -15.62 -22.86
C ILE A 64 16.57 -15.55 -24.35
N GLU A 65 15.30 -15.35 -24.69
CA GLU A 65 14.88 -15.19 -26.09
C GLU A 65 15.53 -13.96 -26.74
N ARG A 66 15.66 -12.85 -26.00
CA ARG A 66 16.36 -11.65 -26.50
C ARG A 66 17.84 -11.90 -26.78
N ILE A 67 18.51 -12.67 -25.92
CA ILE A 67 19.93 -13.06 -26.10
C ILE A 67 20.08 -13.97 -27.31
N LEU A 68 19.29 -15.04 -27.41
CA LEU A 68 19.34 -16.00 -28.52
C LEU A 68 19.10 -15.34 -29.87
N LYS A 69 18.21 -14.34 -29.93
CA LYS A 69 17.95 -13.56 -31.14
C LYS A 69 19.12 -12.65 -31.50
N SER A 70 19.86 -12.12 -30.52
CA SER A 70 21.05 -11.28 -30.77
C SER A 70 22.26 -12.07 -31.24
N GLU A 71 22.40 -13.33 -30.84
CA GLU A 71 23.49 -14.22 -31.28
C GLU A 71 23.20 -14.91 -32.62
N ASN A 72 21.92 -15.03 -33.01
CA ASN A 72 21.49 -15.52 -34.32
C ASN A 72 21.32 -14.41 -35.38
N LEU A 73 21.82 -13.19 -35.11
CA LEU A 73 21.82 -12.05 -36.02
C LEU A 73 23.23 -11.68 -36.44
#